data_AF-V9G8Y8-F1
#
_entry.id   AF-V9G8Y8-F1
#
_cell.length_a   1.000
_cell.length_b   1.000
_cell.length_c   1.000
_cell.angle_alpha   90.00
_cell.angle_beta   90.00
_cell.angle_gamma   90.00
#
_symmetry.space_group_name_H-M   'P 1'
#
loop_
_entity.id
_entity.type
_entity.pdbx_description
1 polymer ?
#
loop_
_entity_poly.entity_id
_entity_poly.type
_entity_poly.pdbx_seq_one_letter_code
_entity_poly.pdbx_strand_id
1 'polypeptide(L)'
;MEHESSGFFVRNEGISFPYNQQWAEDELPSVMLSFPKGFRMDLENEKGNHYMYEDIREHWPLTYAFFNEVANDIKKMTKLLRFSIPAADALQEQKPPVRLSKDAMNDIMNSWIVKKYKLVMHNK
;
A
#
# COMPACT_ATOMS: atom_id res chain seq x y z
N MET A 1 -18.28 7.55 -6.71
CA MET A 1 -16.98 8.21 -6.82
C MET A 1 -16.45 8.37 -5.42
N GLU A 2 -15.45 7.57 -5.03
CA GLU A 2 -14.73 7.84 -3.80
C GLU A 2 -14.03 9.19 -3.98
N HIS A 3 -14.29 10.13 -3.08
CA HIS A 3 -13.49 11.33 -2.97
C HIS A 3 -12.07 10.88 -2.57
N GLU A 4 -11.17 10.72 -3.53
CA GLU A 4 -9.75 10.50 -3.24
C GLU A 4 -9.21 11.79 -2.61
N SER A 5 -9.32 11.87 -1.28
CA SER A 5 -8.78 12.97 -0.49
C SER A 5 -7.27 12.84 -0.40
N SER A 6 -6.56 13.93 -0.66
CA SER A 6 -5.14 14.07 -0.33
C SER A 6 -4.97 14.08 1.19
N GLY A 7 -3.97 13.39 1.72
CA GLY A 7 -3.64 13.48 3.14
C GLY A 7 -3.07 12.22 3.76
N PHE A 8 -3.16 12.16 5.08
CA PHE A 8 -2.71 11.06 5.91
C PHE A 8 -3.93 10.32 6.47
N PHE A 9 -3.97 9.01 6.25
CA PHE A 9 -5.08 8.17 6.64
C PHE A 9 -4.57 6.98 7.43
N VAL A 10 -5.22 6.67 8.55
CA VAL A 10 -5.07 5.36 9.18
C VAL A 10 -5.96 4.39 8.42
N ARG A 11 -5.37 3.31 7.87
CA ARG A 11 -6.08 2.27 7.15
C ARG A 11 -5.50 0.91 7.48
N ASN A 12 -6.36 -0.09 7.50
CA ASN A 12 -5.95 -1.48 7.64
C ASN A 12 -5.69 -2.05 6.25
N GLU A 13 -4.46 -2.49 6.00
CA GLU A 13 -4.11 -3.21 4.79
C GLU A 13 -4.50 -4.68 5.00
N GLY A 14 -5.51 -5.15 4.26
CA GLY A 14 -5.90 -6.56 4.27
C GLY A 14 -4.79 -7.43 3.71
N ILE A 15 -4.47 -8.51 4.41
CA ILE A 15 -3.59 -9.57 3.95
C ILE A 15 -4.36 -10.88 3.92
N SER A 16 -4.27 -11.59 2.79
CA SER A 16 -4.89 -12.89 2.62
C SER A 16 -3.91 -13.85 1.99
N PHE A 17 -3.76 -15.03 2.57
CA PHE A 17 -2.80 -16.02 2.11
C PHE A 17 -3.21 -17.45 2.52
N PRO A 18 -2.81 -18.49 1.77
CA PRO A 18 -3.13 -19.87 2.11
C PRO A 18 -2.39 -20.33 3.38
N TYR A 19 -3.12 -20.98 4.29
CA TYR A 19 -2.63 -21.58 5.52
C TYR A 19 -3.44 -22.84 5.87
N ASN A 20 -2.79 -24.00 5.98
CA ASN A 20 -3.43 -25.29 6.32
C ASN A 20 -4.70 -25.61 5.49
N GLN A 21 -4.60 -25.54 4.16
CA GLN A 21 -5.71 -25.80 3.22
C GLN A 21 -6.89 -24.82 3.29
N GLN A 22 -6.76 -23.75 4.08
CA GLN A 22 -7.73 -22.65 4.19
C GLN A 22 -7.07 -21.32 3.84
N TRP A 23 -7.88 -20.28 3.63
CA TRP A 23 -7.39 -18.91 3.51
C TRP A 23 -7.35 -18.28 4.90
N ALA A 24 -6.17 -17.78 5.29
CA ALA A 24 -6.03 -16.89 6.43
C ALA A 24 -6.24 -15.46 5.93
N GLU A 25 -7.13 -14.74 6.61
CA GLU A 25 -7.39 -13.32 6.38
C GLU A 25 -7.06 -12.56 7.66
N ASP A 26 -6.27 -11.51 7.53
CA ASP A 26 -5.86 -10.64 8.64
C ASP A 26 -5.66 -9.22 8.13
N GLU A 27 -5.41 -8.29 9.04
CA GLU A 27 -5.26 -6.87 8.72
C GLU A 27 -3.99 -6.30 9.35
N LEU A 28 -3.22 -5.55 8.55
CA LEU A 28 -2.06 -4.80 9.03
C LEU A 28 -2.45 -3.33 9.18
N PRO A 29 -2.51 -2.77 10.41
CA PRO A 29 -2.74 -1.36 10.58
C PRO A 29 -1.58 -0.57 9.96
N SER A 30 -1.92 0.41 9.12
CA SER A 30 -0.95 1.19 8.37
C SER A 30 -1.36 2.67 8.28
N VAL A 31 -0.36 3.52 8.04
CA VAL A 31 -0.58 4.92 7.71
C VAL A 31 -0.36 5.08 6.22
N MET A 32 -1.41 5.50 5.51
CA MET A 32 -1.39 5.81 4.09
C MET A 32 -1.19 7.30 3.88
N LEU A 33 -0.19 7.66 3.08
CA LEU A 33 -0.02 9.00 2.53
C LEU A 33 -0.52 8.98 1.08
N SER A 34 -1.62 9.69 0.79
CA SER A 34 -2.20 9.77 -0.55
C SER A 34 -2.14 11.17 -1.13
N PHE A 35 -1.94 11.22 -2.44
CA PHE A 35 -2.16 12.40 -3.26
C PHE A 35 -2.85 11.91 -4.55
N PRO A 36 -4.06 12.39 -4.86
CA PRO A 36 -4.86 11.90 -5.98
C PRO A 36 -4.13 12.20 -7.29
N LYS A 37 -4.19 11.25 -8.21
CA LYS A 37 -3.54 11.34 -9.53
C LYS A 37 -4.59 11.28 -10.61
N GLY A 38 -4.75 12.42 -11.27
CA GLY A 38 -5.66 12.61 -12.38
C GLY A 38 -7.11 12.22 -12.11
N PHE A 39 -8.00 12.69 -12.96
CA PHE A 39 -9.40 12.31 -12.91
C PHE A 39 -9.96 12.29 -14.32
N ARG A 40 -10.99 11.47 -14.50
CA ARG A 40 -11.75 11.39 -15.73
C ARG A 40 -12.88 12.41 -15.64
N MET A 41 -12.93 13.32 -16.60
CA MET A 41 -14.04 14.23 -16.80
C MET A 41 -14.87 13.72 -17.98
N ASP A 42 -16.16 13.51 -17.73
CA ASP A 42 -17.12 13.25 -18.80
C ASP A 42 -17.66 14.62 -19.26
N LEU A 43 -17.29 15.05 -20.47
CA LEU A 43 -17.79 16.27 -21.09
C LEU A 43 -18.88 15.90 -22.10
N GLU A 44 -20.13 16.28 -21.81
CA GLU A 44 -21.22 16.18 -22.79
C GLU A 44 -21.13 17.34 -23.79
N ASN A 45 -21.08 17.03 -25.08
CA ASN A 45 -21.34 17.98 -26.15
C ASN A 45 -22.51 17.49 -27.03
N GLU A 46 -23.01 18.34 -27.92
CA GLU A 46 -24.14 18.04 -28.82
C GLU A 46 -23.89 16.83 -29.76
N LYS A 47 -22.66 16.29 -29.82
CA LYS A 47 -22.26 15.13 -30.64
C LYS A 47 -21.87 13.88 -29.82
N GLY A 48 -22.08 13.88 -28.49
CA GLY A 48 -21.86 12.73 -27.60
C GLY A 48 -20.75 12.93 -26.55
N ASN A 49 -20.65 11.97 -25.62
CA ASN A 49 -19.75 12.04 -24.46
C ASN A 49 -18.28 11.97 -24.90
N HIS A 50 -17.50 12.99 -24.59
CA HIS A 50 -16.05 12.97 -24.74
C HIS A 50 -15.41 12.80 -23.37
N TYR A 51 -14.48 11.85 -23.25
CA TYR A 51 -13.73 11.60 -22.03
C TYR A 51 -12.43 12.41 -22.08
N MET A 52 -12.25 13.33 -21.13
CA MET A 52 -10.98 14.03 -20.94
C MET A 52 -10.29 13.48 -19.69
N TYR A 53 -9.00 13.18 -19.82
CA TYR A 53 -8.15 12.85 -18.68
C TYR A 53 -7.31 14.07 -18.34
N GLU A 54 -7.43 14.56 -17.12
CA GLU A 54 -6.66 15.69 -16.62
C GLU A 54 -5.84 15.26 -15.41
N ASP A 55 -4.54 15.59 -15.40
CA ASP A 55 -3.69 15.37 -14.24
C ASP A 55 -3.79 16.53 -13.25
N ILE A 56 -4.63 16.39 -12.22
CA ILE A 56 -4.83 17.44 -11.21
C ILE A 56 -3.57 17.84 -10.47
N ARG A 57 -2.52 17.02 -10.49
CA ARG A 57 -1.28 17.34 -9.77
C ARG A 57 -0.60 18.57 -10.36
N GLU A 58 -0.82 18.87 -11.65
CA GLU A 58 -0.33 20.07 -12.31
C GLU A 58 -0.98 21.36 -11.75
N HIS A 59 -2.18 21.27 -11.18
CA HIS A 59 -2.87 22.40 -10.54
C HIS A 59 -2.38 22.70 -9.12
N TRP A 60 -1.66 21.77 -8.50
CA TRP A 60 -1.19 21.89 -7.11
C TRP A 60 0.32 21.62 -7.02
N PRO A 61 1.16 22.37 -7.77
CA PRO A 61 2.57 22.03 -7.95
C PRO A 61 3.35 22.03 -6.63
N LEU A 62 3.05 22.96 -5.71
CA LEU A 62 3.71 23.04 -4.40
C LEU A 62 3.32 21.85 -3.51
N THR A 63 2.03 21.54 -3.40
CA THR A 63 1.56 20.44 -2.57
C THR A 63 2.03 19.10 -3.11
N TYR A 64 2.05 18.94 -4.45
CA TYR A 64 2.58 17.75 -5.09
C TYR A 64 4.10 17.61 -4.90
N ALA A 65 4.86 18.71 -4.98
CA ALA A 65 6.28 18.70 -4.68
C ALA A 65 6.56 18.27 -3.23
N PHE A 66 5.83 18.85 -2.27
CA PHE A 66 5.93 18.48 -0.86
C PHE A 66 5.54 17.03 -0.60
N PHE A 67 4.46 16.53 -1.22
CA PHE A 67 4.10 15.10 -1.14
C PHE A 67 5.24 14.21 -1.62
N ASN A 68 5.87 14.55 -2.75
CA ASN A 68 6.99 13.77 -3.29
C ASN A 68 8.21 13.80 -2.36
N GLU A 69 8.52 14.95 -1.75
CA GLU A 69 9.60 15.09 -0.77
C GLU A 69 9.38 14.13 0.41
N VAL A 70 8.23 14.25 1.08
CA VAL A 70 7.86 13.42 2.23
C VAL A 70 7.84 11.93 1.85
N ALA A 71 7.22 11.58 0.72
CA ALA A 71 7.15 10.20 0.26
C ALA A 71 8.54 9.62 -0.03
N ASN A 72 9.44 10.41 -0.60
CA ASN A 72 10.81 9.99 -0.87
C ASN A 72 11.61 9.82 0.42
N ASP A 73 11.45 10.70 1.39
CA ASP A 73 12.13 10.57 2.69
C ASP A 73 11.66 9.32 3.44
N ILE A 74 10.34 9.04 3.45
CA ILE A 74 9.80 7.78 3.98
C ILE A 74 10.44 6.57 3.27
N LYS A 75 10.55 6.60 1.94
CA LYS A 75 11.17 5.51 1.17
C LYS A 75 12.65 5.31 1.50
N LYS A 76 13.40 6.35 1.88
CA LYS A 76 14.82 6.23 2.28
C LYS A 76 14.98 5.50 3.61
N MET A 77 14.04 5.68 4.54
CA MET A 77 14.09 5.09 5.89
C MET A 77 13.29 3.79 6.05
N THR A 78 12.54 3.37 5.02
CA THR A 78 11.68 2.17 5.05
C THR A 78 11.90 1.24 3.87
N LYS A 79 11.63 -0.05 4.07
CA LYS A 79 11.62 -1.07 3.02
C LYS A 79 10.22 -1.65 2.85
N LEU A 80 9.93 -2.13 1.65
CA LEU A 80 8.69 -2.84 1.38
C LEU A 80 8.62 -4.11 2.24
N LEU A 81 7.48 -4.33 2.89
CA LEU A 81 7.24 -5.53 3.68
C LEU A 81 7.20 -6.75 2.74
N ARG A 82 8.10 -7.69 2.97
CA ARG A 82 8.20 -8.95 2.22
C ARG A 82 8.33 -10.09 3.21
N PHE A 83 7.49 -11.10 3.03
CA PHE A 83 7.52 -12.30 3.85
C PHE A 83 7.08 -13.50 3.02
N SER A 84 7.48 -14.69 3.44
CA SER A 84 7.03 -15.93 2.84
C SER A 84 6.17 -16.73 3.81
N ILE A 85 5.19 -17.42 3.26
CA ILE A 85 4.37 -18.40 3.97
C ILE A 85 4.77 -19.82 3.54
N PRO A 86 4.78 -20.81 4.45
CA PRO A 86 4.88 -22.20 4.08
C PRO A 86 3.62 -22.64 3.31
N ALA A 87 3.75 -22.93 2.02
CA ALA A 87 2.72 -23.60 1.22
C ALA A 87 3.07 -25.09 1.02
N ALA A 88 2.15 -25.87 0.46
CA ALA A 88 2.25 -27.34 0.38
C ALA A 88 3.58 -27.84 -0.19
N ASP A 89 4.08 -27.19 -1.25
CA ASP A 89 5.26 -27.65 -1.99
C ASP A 89 6.41 -26.63 -2.04
N ALA A 90 6.19 -25.39 -1.57
CA ALA A 90 7.19 -24.30 -1.60
C ALA A 90 6.86 -23.15 -0.64
N LEU A 91 7.83 -22.27 -0.40
CA LEU A 91 7.59 -20.97 0.23
C LEU A 91 6.95 -20.02 -0.79
N GLN A 92 5.77 -19.46 -0.46
CA GLN A 92 5.12 -18.45 -1.30
C GLN A 92 5.39 -17.05 -0.73
N GLU A 93 6.02 -16.19 -1.53
CA GLU A 93 6.29 -14.80 -1.16
C GLU A 93 5.03 -13.93 -1.25
N GLN A 94 4.80 -13.11 -0.22
CA GLN A 94 3.75 -12.12 -0.13
C GLN A 94 4.33 -10.70 -0.23
N LYS A 95 3.62 -9.83 -0.95
CA LYS A 95 4.10 -8.50 -1.36
C LYS A 95 3.09 -7.39 -1.06
N PRO A 96 2.69 -7.20 0.21
CA PRO A 96 1.82 -6.08 0.55
C PRO A 96 2.48 -4.73 0.16
N PRO A 97 1.68 -3.70 -0.13
CA PRO A 97 2.15 -2.36 -0.47
C PRO A 97 2.63 -1.56 0.76
N VAL A 98 2.69 -2.19 1.94
CA VAL A 98 3.15 -1.57 3.19
C VAL A 98 4.68 -1.49 3.22
N ARG A 99 5.19 -0.38 3.77
CA ARG A 99 6.63 -0.19 4.04
C ARG A 99 6.84 -0.09 5.55
N LEU A 100 7.98 -0.61 6.01
CA LEU A 100 8.33 -0.66 7.43
C LEU A 100 9.78 -0.18 7.61
N SER A 101 10.05 0.47 8.74
CA SER A 101 11.43 0.72 9.16
C SER A 101 12.09 -0.61 9.58
N LYS A 102 13.42 -0.58 9.70
CA LYS A 102 14.18 -1.73 10.22
C LYS A 102 13.73 -2.13 11.64
N ASP A 103 13.46 -1.14 12.49
CA ASP A 103 13.05 -1.38 13.87
C ASP A 103 11.64 -1.98 13.93
N ALA A 104 10.69 -1.43 13.16
CA ALA A 104 9.35 -1.99 13.05
C ALA A 104 9.35 -3.42 12.49
N MET A 105 10.26 -3.73 11.56
CA MET A 105 10.46 -5.10 11.07
C MET A 105 10.92 -6.05 12.20
N ASN A 106 11.85 -5.60 13.05
CA ASN A 106 12.31 -6.39 14.19
C ASN A 106 11.19 -6.64 15.21
N ASP A 107 10.35 -5.65 15.46
CA ASP A 107 9.20 -5.80 16.35
C ASP A 107 8.18 -6.79 15.79
N ILE A 108 7.87 -6.68 14.48
CA ILE A 108 6.95 -7.60 13.80
C ILE A 108 7.49 -9.03 13.77
N MET A 109 8.79 -9.25 13.55
CA MET A 109 9.38 -10.60 13.60
C MET A 109 9.13 -11.32 14.94
N ASN A 110 8.99 -10.56 16.02
CA ASN A 110 8.74 -11.10 17.36
C ASN A 110 7.25 -11.19 17.72
N SER A 111 6.38 -10.66 16.88
CA SER A 111 4.93 -10.56 17.11
C SER A 111 4.20 -11.91 17.02
N TRP A 112 2.96 -11.92 17.51
CA TRP A 112 2.12 -13.11 17.51
C TRP A 112 1.74 -13.58 16.10
N ILE A 113 1.58 -12.68 15.13
CA ILE A 113 1.15 -13.03 13.76
C ILE A 113 2.21 -13.85 13.02
N VAL A 114 3.49 -13.47 13.16
CA VAL A 114 4.62 -14.23 12.61
C VAL A 114 4.68 -15.63 13.22
N LYS A 115 4.49 -15.73 14.55
CA LYS A 115 4.49 -17.01 15.26
C LYS A 115 3.30 -17.89 14.88
N LYS A 116 2.10 -17.31 14.78
CA LYS A 116 0.85 -18.01 14.42
C LYS A 116 0.93 -18.64 13.04
N TYR A 117 1.33 -17.86 12.04
CA TYR A 117 1.35 -18.31 10.64
C TYR A 117 2.72 -18.82 10.17
N LYS A 118 3.72 -18.88 11.07
CA LYS A 118 5.10 -19.30 10.77
C LYS A 118 5.69 -18.51 9.59
N LEU A 119 5.44 -17.20 9.58
CA LEU A 119 5.89 -16.31 8.51
C LEU A 119 7.42 -16.23 8.52
N VAL A 120 8.02 -16.27 7.33
CA VAL A 120 9.46 -16.05 7.15
C VAL A 120 9.65 -14.64 6.62
N MET A 121 10.01 -13.72 7.50
CA MET A 121 10.24 -12.31 7.13
C MET A 121 11.56 -12.17 6.36
N HIS A 122 11.58 -11.32 5.32
CA HIS A 122 12.79 -11.07 4.55
C HIS A 122 13.50 -9.83 5.11
N ASN A 123 14.54 -10.04 5.93
CA ASN A 123 15.26 -8.95 6.61
C ASN A 123 16.62 -8.60 5.93
N LYS A 124 16.65 -8.49 4.60
CA LYS A 124 17.84 -7.98 3.88
C LYS A 124 17.77 -6.48 3.66
#